data_AF-A0A837L0V2-F1
#
_entry.id   AF-A0A837L0V2-F1
#
_cell.length_a   1.000
_cell.length_b   1.000
_cell.length_c   1.000
_cell.angle_alpha   90.00
_cell.angle_beta   90.00
_cell.angle_gamma   90.00
#
_symmetry.space_group_name_H-M   'P 1'
#
loop_
_entity.id
_entity.type
_entity.pdbx_description
1 polymer ?
#
loop_
_entity_poly.entity_id
_entity_poly.type
_entity_poly.pdbx_seq_one_letter_code
_entity_poly.pdbx_strand_id
1 'polypeptide(L)'
;MKKLLTTPVMGCTLVILSLTSLFVGVKSIPLEQITHLDQSQVDIFLTSRLPRTISILISGASLSVCGLLMQQLTQNKFVSPTTSGTMDWAKLGVVVTLIFFKNTSIFIQLCIASGFAILGSLLFVTILKMITFKDNIFIPLIGLMLGQIVAAATVFLGTHFQVLQSVNSWLQGNFSIMTSHRYEILYLALMVAIATALVGPITFLGLLVAHITYHSFHTFRHQILVPIAIVICIFTLVLGQHLVQNLLHLTVQLSVLLNLIGGSYFIFTLIKGRKNL
;
A
#
# COMPACT_ATOMS: atom_id res chain seq x y z
N MET A 1 -7.85 17.65 -26.39
CA MET A 1 -6.55 18.30 -26.11
C MET A 1 -6.21 18.44 -24.63
N LYS A 2 -7.15 18.70 -23.69
CA LYS A 2 -6.86 18.75 -22.24
C LYS A 2 -6.25 17.47 -21.61
N LYS A 3 -6.48 16.27 -22.20
CA LYS A 3 -6.02 14.97 -21.66
C LYS A 3 -4.55 14.62 -21.94
N LEU A 4 -3.91 15.25 -22.92
CA LEU A 4 -2.50 14.97 -23.26
C LEU A 4 -1.53 15.86 -22.46
N LEU A 5 -2.01 17.00 -21.96
CA LEU A 5 -1.23 17.91 -21.12
C LEU A 5 -1.18 17.44 -19.65
N THR A 6 -2.15 16.65 -19.21
CA THR A 6 -2.23 16.15 -17.83
C THR A 6 -1.18 15.09 -17.52
N THR A 7 -0.81 14.22 -18.47
CA THR A 7 0.21 13.18 -18.25
C THR A 7 1.63 13.72 -18.05
N PRO A 8 2.17 14.66 -18.85
CA PRO A 8 3.49 15.23 -18.60
C PRO A 8 3.52 16.10 -17.34
N VAL A 9 2.45 16.89 -17.08
CA VAL A 9 2.35 17.70 -15.86
C VAL A 9 2.37 16.81 -14.62
N MET A 10 1.65 15.69 -14.62
CA MET A 10 1.65 14.74 -13.50
C MET A 10 3.00 14.03 -13.32
N GLY A 11 3.71 13.74 -14.41
CA GLY A 11 5.09 13.25 -14.36
C GLY A 11 6.03 14.26 -13.71
N CYS A 12 5.95 15.54 -14.10
CA CYS A 12 6.71 16.62 -13.48
C CYS A 12 6.36 16.76 -11.99
N THR A 13 5.07 16.71 -11.62
CA THR A 13 4.64 16.75 -10.22
C THR A 13 5.22 15.58 -9.41
N LEU A 14 5.24 14.37 -9.96
CA LEU A 14 5.84 13.21 -9.31
C LEU A 14 7.34 13.40 -9.08
N VAL A 15 8.07 13.89 -10.09
CA VAL A 15 9.50 14.18 -9.95
C VAL A 15 9.73 15.22 -8.86
N ILE A 16 8.98 16.33 -8.88
CA ILE A 16 9.07 17.38 -7.85
C ILE A 16 8.79 16.81 -6.46
N LEU A 17 7.76 15.97 -6.30
CA LEU A 17 7.42 15.35 -5.02
C LEU A 17 8.45 14.33 -4.54
N SER A 18 9.03 13.57 -5.46
CA SER A 18 10.11 12.63 -5.14
C SER A 18 11.35 13.36 -4.67
N LEU A 19 11.69 14.48 -5.32
CA LEU A 19 12.79 15.35 -4.92
C LEU A 19 12.52 16.00 -3.55
N THR A 20 11.34 16.57 -3.32
CA THR A 20 11.01 17.13 -2.01
C THR A 20 11.03 16.07 -0.90
N SER A 21 10.58 14.84 -1.17
CA SER A 21 10.66 13.72 -0.22
C SER A 21 12.08 13.42 0.26
N LEU A 22 13.12 13.65 -0.55
CA LEU A 22 14.52 13.42 -0.17
C LEU A 22 15.03 14.46 0.84
N PHE A 23 14.49 15.68 0.78
CA PHE A 23 14.84 16.77 1.68
C PHE A 23 14.06 16.74 3.00
N VAL A 24 12.96 15.99 3.06
CA VAL A 24 12.12 15.82 4.24
C VAL A 24 12.71 14.78 5.19
N GLY A 25 13.09 15.20 6.39
CA GLY A 25 13.61 14.32 7.44
C GLY A 25 13.90 15.08 8.74
N VAL A 26 14.15 14.34 9.84
CA VAL A 26 14.29 14.86 11.21
C VAL A 26 15.36 15.94 11.36
N LYS A 27 16.41 15.92 10.52
CA LYS A 27 17.34 17.04 10.34
C LYS A 27 17.01 17.76 9.03
N SER A 28 16.64 19.04 9.10
CA SER A 28 16.54 19.89 7.93
C SER A 28 17.92 19.98 7.26
N ILE A 29 18.02 19.57 6.00
CA ILE A 29 19.18 19.88 5.16
C ILE A 29 18.74 21.12 4.36
N PRO A 30 19.15 22.34 4.76
CA PRO A 30 18.85 23.52 3.97
C PRO A 30 19.49 23.37 2.59
N LEU A 31 18.79 23.81 1.54
CA LEU A 31 19.21 23.69 0.14
C LEU A 31 20.60 24.30 -0.13
N GLU A 32 21.01 25.24 0.72
CA GLU A 32 22.28 25.97 0.66
C GLU A 32 23.51 25.15 1.10
N GLN A 33 23.32 24.01 1.79
CA GLN A 33 24.42 23.17 2.29
C GLN A 33 24.66 21.90 1.46
N ILE A 34 23.98 21.73 0.32
CA ILE A 34 24.09 20.53 -0.53
C ILE A 34 25.53 20.32 -1.05
N THR A 35 26.32 21.39 -1.17
CA THR A 35 27.71 21.33 -1.63
C THR A 35 28.73 21.07 -0.52
N HIS A 36 28.33 21.17 0.76
CA HIS A 36 29.17 20.91 1.94
C HIS A 36 28.40 20.06 2.96
N LEU A 37 27.99 18.87 2.55
CA LEU A 37 27.37 17.90 3.45
C LEU A 37 28.43 17.29 4.37
N ASP A 38 28.15 17.28 5.67
CA ASP A 38 28.96 16.57 6.66
C ASP A 38 28.83 15.05 6.44
N GLN A 39 29.86 14.27 6.80
CA GLN A 39 29.90 12.82 6.52
C GLN A 39 28.72 12.08 7.19
N SER A 40 28.28 12.58 8.35
CA SER A 40 27.08 12.12 9.05
C SER A 40 25.76 12.39 8.30
N GLN A 41 25.68 13.46 7.50
CA GLN A 41 24.51 13.82 6.71
C GLN A 41 24.42 13.01 5.42
N VAL A 42 25.57 12.74 4.79
CA VAL A 42 25.68 11.84 3.63
C VAL A 42 25.23 10.42 4.02
N ASP A 43 25.68 9.94 5.18
CA ASP A 43 25.27 8.63 5.69
C ASP A 43 23.76 8.56 5.91
N ILE A 44 23.13 9.53 6.56
CA ILE A 44 21.66 9.54 6.74
C ILE A 44 20.92 9.56 5.38
N PHE A 45 21.42 10.33 4.43
CA PHE A 45 20.82 10.47 3.11
C PHE A 45 20.84 9.16 2.33
N LEU A 46 22.01 8.53 2.21
CA LEU A 46 22.19 7.28 1.46
C LEU A 46 21.70 6.06 2.23
N THR A 47 21.74 6.08 3.56
CA THR A 47 21.35 4.92 4.38
C THR A 47 19.87 4.84 4.69
N SER A 48 19.14 5.95 4.71
CA SER A 48 17.73 5.95 5.15
C SER A 48 16.78 6.69 4.21
N ARG A 49 17.15 7.88 3.71
CA ARG A 49 16.22 8.70 2.91
C ARG A 49 15.99 8.15 1.51
N LEU A 50 17.07 7.88 0.79
CA LEU A 50 17.00 7.37 -0.57
C LEU A 50 16.28 6.00 -0.65
N PRO A 51 16.63 4.98 0.17
CA PRO A 51 15.91 3.70 0.17
C PRO A 51 14.42 3.86 0.50
N ARG A 52 14.09 4.73 1.44
CA ARG A 52 12.70 5.00 1.85
C ARG A 52 11.89 5.61 0.70
N THR A 53 12.41 6.63 0.03
CA THR A 53 11.72 7.28 -1.10
C THR A 53 11.50 6.28 -2.24
N ILE A 54 12.51 5.47 -2.59
CA ILE A 54 12.36 4.41 -3.59
C ILE A 54 11.26 3.44 -3.19
N SER A 55 11.25 2.94 -1.96
CA SER A 55 10.23 2.00 -1.50
C SER A 55 8.82 2.59 -1.51
N ILE A 56 8.67 3.88 -1.22
CA ILE A 56 7.38 4.59 -1.33
C ILE A 56 6.92 4.67 -2.80
N LEU A 57 7.82 4.99 -3.72
CA LEU A 57 7.50 5.08 -5.15
C LEU A 57 7.05 3.72 -5.70
N ILE A 58 7.82 2.66 -5.44
CA ILE A 58 7.53 1.32 -5.94
C ILE A 58 6.24 0.80 -5.27
N SER A 59 6.09 0.95 -3.95
CA SER A 59 4.88 0.51 -3.24
C SER A 59 3.65 1.28 -3.73
N GLY A 60 3.74 2.60 -3.86
CA GLY A 60 2.65 3.44 -4.34
C GLY A 60 2.19 3.06 -5.74
N ALA A 61 3.13 2.80 -6.66
CA ALA A 61 2.82 2.35 -8.00
C ALA A 61 2.09 0.99 -7.99
N SER A 62 2.61 0.03 -7.23
CA SER A 62 2.04 -1.31 -7.11
C SER A 62 0.64 -1.36 -6.50
N LEU A 63 0.42 -0.66 -5.37
CA LEU A 63 -0.91 -0.58 -4.73
C LEU A 63 -1.95 0.02 -5.68
N SER A 64 -1.56 1.03 -6.44
CA SER A 64 -2.43 1.68 -7.41
C SER A 64 -2.80 0.76 -8.57
N VAL A 65 -1.81 0.08 -9.16
CA VAL A 65 -2.04 -0.86 -10.26
C VAL A 65 -2.93 -2.00 -9.79
N CYS A 66 -2.65 -2.60 -8.63
CA CYS A 66 -3.46 -3.72 -8.18
C CYS A 66 -4.88 -3.33 -7.78
N GLY A 67 -5.07 -2.16 -7.15
CA GLY A 67 -6.41 -1.63 -6.87
C GLY A 67 -7.24 -1.51 -8.16
N LEU A 68 -6.66 -0.93 -9.22
CA LEU A 68 -7.32 -0.81 -10.52
C LEU A 68 -7.58 -2.16 -11.20
N LEU A 69 -6.60 -3.07 -11.18
CA LEU A 69 -6.75 -4.41 -11.76
C LEU A 69 -7.85 -5.19 -11.04
N MET A 70 -7.88 -5.15 -9.72
CA MET A 70 -8.88 -5.85 -8.92
C MET A 70 -10.29 -5.35 -9.24
N GLN A 71 -10.48 -4.03 -9.36
CA GLN A 71 -11.76 -3.43 -9.75
C GLN A 71 -12.19 -3.85 -11.17
N GLN A 72 -11.24 -4.02 -12.08
CA GLN A 72 -11.53 -4.46 -13.45
C GLN A 72 -11.87 -5.95 -13.52
N LEU A 73 -11.08 -6.80 -12.84
CA LEU A 73 -11.31 -8.25 -12.79
C LEU A 73 -12.65 -8.60 -12.15
N THR A 74 -13.04 -7.84 -11.12
CA THR A 74 -14.31 -8.04 -10.42
C THR A 74 -15.46 -7.19 -10.97
N GLN A 75 -15.18 -6.30 -11.93
CA GLN A 75 -16.12 -5.31 -12.45
C GLN A 75 -16.82 -4.49 -11.35
N ASN A 76 -16.10 -4.24 -10.26
CA ASN A 76 -16.68 -3.66 -9.05
C ASN A 76 -15.78 -2.60 -8.43
N LYS A 77 -16.27 -1.36 -8.41
CA LYS A 77 -15.56 -0.18 -7.90
C LYS A 77 -15.30 -0.18 -6.38
N PHE A 78 -15.94 -1.08 -5.64
CA PHE A 78 -15.79 -1.23 -4.19
C PHE A 78 -14.83 -2.34 -3.80
N VAL A 79 -14.27 -3.05 -4.78
CA VAL A 79 -13.30 -4.11 -4.54
C VAL A 79 -11.89 -3.56 -4.65
N SER A 80 -11.04 -4.09 -3.80
CA SER A 80 -9.59 -3.97 -3.77
C SER A 80 -9.01 -5.27 -3.21
N PRO A 81 -7.72 -5.55 -3.40
CA PRO A 81 -7.11 -6.78 -2.88
C PRO A 81 -7.41 -7.01 -1.39
N THR A 82 -7.33 -5.95 -0.60
CA THR A 82 -7.55 -5.98 0.84
C THR A 82 -9.00 -6.33 1.19
N THR A 83 -9.98 -5.82 0.45
CA THR A 83 -11.40 -6.20 0.62
C THR A 83 -11.72 -7.62 0.13
N SER A 84 -10.87 -8.22 -0.71
CA SER A 84 -10.96 -9.65 -1.05
C SER A 84 -10.33 -10.59 -0.01
N GLY A 85 -9.92 -10.06 1.14
CA GLY A 85 -9.34 -10.84 2.23
C GLY A 85 -7.85 -11.16 2.04
N THR A 86 -7.18 -10.64 1.00
CA THR A 86 -5.78 -11.00 0.69
C THR A 86 -4.82 -10.64 1.81
N MET A 87 -5.12 -9.58 2.56
CA MET A 87 -4.36 -9.21 3.74
C MET A 87 -4.48 -10.28 4.83
N ASP A 88 -5.66 -10.83 5.08
CA ASP A 88 -5.85 -11.84 6.13
C ASP A 88 -5.12 -13.14 5.77
N TRP A 89 -5.12 -13.51 4.49
CA TRP A 89 -4.27 -14.61 3.99
C TRP A 89 -2.78 -14.34 4.19
N ALA A 90 -2.30 -13.13 3.92
CA ALA A 90 -0.90 -12.80 4.19
C ALA A 90 -0.55 -12.87 5.68
N LYS A 91 -1.47 -12.41 6.57
CA LYS A 91 -1.28 -12.52 8.02
C LYS A 91 -1.13 -13.98 8.45
N LEU A 92 -1.96 -14.86 7.89
CA LEU A 92 -1.84 -16.30 8.12
C LEU A 92 -0.46 -16.81 7.67
N GLY A 93 0.00 -16.39 6.49
CA GLY A 93 1.35 -16.71 6.02
C GLY A 93 2.45 -16.22 6.97
N VAL A 94 2.35 -14.99 7.48
CA VAL A 94 3.27 -14.47 8.51
C VAL A 94 3.24 -15.33 9.77
N VAL A 95 2.06 -15.68 10.29
CA VAL A 95 1.92 -16.58 11.44
C VAL A 95 2.61 -17.92 11.18
N VAL A 96 2.36 -18.53 10.02
CA VAL A 96 3.00 -19.79 9.62
C VAL A 96 4.53 -19.65 9.59
N THR A 97 5.06 -18.56 9.05
CA THR A 97 6.52 -18.34 9.03
C THR A 97 7.11 -18.18 10.43
N LEU A 98 6.43 -17.47 11.33
CA LEU A 98 6.91 -17.25 12.69
C LEU A 98 6.87 -18.53 13.53
N ILE A 99 5.95 -19.45 13.24
CA ILE A 99 5.84 -20.74 13.92
C ILE A 99 6.86 -21.74 13.37
N PHE A 100 6.89 -21.96 12.05
CA PHE A 100 7.63 -23.07 11.44
C PHE A 100 9.04 -22.68 10.95
N PHE A 101 9.27 -21.41 10.64
CA PHE A 101 10.50 -20.91 10.02
C PHE A 101 11.20 -19.87 10.89
N LYS A 102 11.24 -20.12 12.21
CA LYS A 102 11.89 -19.26 13.19
C LYS A 102 13.35 -19.03 12.78
N ASN A 103 13.80 -17.77 12.84
CA ASN A 103 15.18 -17.35 12.54
C ASN A 103 15.61 -17.45 11.05
N THR A 104 14.66 -17.58 10.13
CA THR A 104 14.94 -17.56 8.68
C THR A 104 15.07 -16.13 8.16
N SER A 105 15.82 -15.93 7.06
CA SER A 105 15.91 -14.61 6.39
C SER A 105 14.53 -13.99 6.14
N ILE A 106 14.45 -12.67 6.30
CA ILE A 106 13.28 -11.84 6.02
C ILE A 106 12.72 -12.09 4.62
N PHE A 107 13.59 -12.40 3.66
CA PHE A 107 13.22 -12.69 2.27
C PHE A 107 12.31 -13.92 2.17
N ILE A 108 12.68 -15.02 2.83
CA ILE A 108 11.89 -16.27 2.79
C ILE A 108 10.55 -16.08 3.51
N GLN A 109 10.54 -15.37 4.63
CA GLN A 109 9.31 -15.06 5.36
C GLN A 109 8.32 -14.29 4.46
N LEU A 110 8.82 -13.34 3.66
CA LEU A 110 8.01 -12.60 2.71
C LEU A 110 7.55 -13.42 1.52
N CYS A 111 8.39 -14.30 0.96
CA CYS A 111 7.97 -15.21 -0.10
C CYS A 111 6.80 -16.10 0.36
N ILE A 112 6.88 -16.63 1.59
CA ILE A 112 5.80 -17.45 2.15
C ILE A 112 4.54 -16.62 2.41
N ALA A 113 4.66 -15.46 3.04
CA ALA A 113 3.52 -14.57 3.29
C ALA A 113 2.82 -14.14 1.98
N SER A 114 3.61 -13.85 0.94
CA SER A 114 3.12 -13.52 -0.40
C SER A 114 2.45 -14.72 -1.05
N GLY A 115 3.01 -15.93 -0.89
CA GLY A 115 2.43 -17.18 -1.38
C GLY A 115 1.02 -17.40 -0.83
N PHE A 116 0.83 -17.25 0.48
CA PHE A 116 -0.50 -17.35 1.10
C PHE A 116 -1.49 -16.32 0.54
N ALA A 117 -1.04 -15.09 0.30
CA ALA A 117 -1.91 -14.07 -0.27
C ALA A 117 -2.28 -14.30 -1.74
N ILE A 118 -1.34 -14.80 -2.56
CA ILE A 118 -1.61 -15.25 -3.93
C ILE A 118 -2.70 -16.33 -3.88
N LEU A 119 -2.52 -17.33 -3.03
CA LEU A 119 -3.49 -18.42 -2.85
C LEU A 119 -4.87 -17.87 -2.45
N GLY A 120 -4.93 -16.96 -1.47
CA GLY A 120 -6.16 -16.32 -1.06
C GLY A 120 -6.86 -15.53 -2.16
N SER A 121 -6.10 -14.76 -2.93
CA SER A 121 -6.61 -13.98 -4.07
C SER A 121 -7.18 -14.88 -5.16
N LEU A 122 -6.47 -15.96 -5.50
CA LEU A 122 -6.90 -16.95 -6.50
C LEU A 122 -8.15 -17.70 -6.03
N LEU A 123 -8.20 -18.08 -4.76
CA LEU A 123 -9.37 -18.71 -4.14
C LEU A 123 -10.58 -17.78 -4.20
N PHE A 124 -10.43 -16.50 -3.86
CA PHE A 124 -11.49 -15.51 -3.97
C PHE A 124 -12.02 -15.39 -5.40
N VAL A 125 -11.14 -15.22 -6.39
CA VAL A 125 -11.54 -15.13 -7.81
C VAL A 125 -12.23 -16.42 -8.29
N THR A 126 -11.77 -17.58 -7.82
CA THR A 126 -12.37 -18.88 -8.16
C THR A 126 -13.79 -19.01 -7.60
N ILE A 127 -14.00 -18.63 -6.34
CA ILE A 127 -15.33 -18.60 -5.72
C ILE A 127 -16.26 -17.63 -6.46
N LEU A 128 -15.76 -16.45 -6.84
CA LEU A 128 -16.55 -15.49 -7.63
C LEU A 128 -16.95 -16.04 -9.00
N LYS A 129 -16.16 -16.92 -9.61
CA LYS A 129 -16.53 -17.56 -10.89
C LYS A 129 -17.63 -18.60 -10.73
N MET A 130 -17.73 -19.25 -9.56
CA MET A 130 -18.75 -20.25 -9.27
C MET A 130 -20.14 -19.65 -8.97
N ILE A 131 -20.18 -18.39 -8.53
CA ILE A 131 -21.43 -17.72 -8.16
C ILE A 131 -22.07 -17.10 -9.40
N THR A 132 -23.34 -17.42 -9.64
CA THR A 132 -24.13 -16.97 -10.78
C THR A 132 -24.66 -15.55 -10.64
N PHE A 133 -25.04 -15.12 -9.43
CA PHE A 133 -25.56 -13.77 -9.16
C PHE A 133 -24.46 -12.87 -8.57
N LYS A 134 -24.09 -11.82 -9.30
CA LYS A 134 -22.98 -10.91 -8.95
C LYS A 134 -23.45 -9.47 -8.86
N ASP A 135 -24.23 -9.17 -7.84
CA ASP A 135 -24.54 -7.79 -7.52
C ASP A 135 -23.29 -7.06 -6.99
N ASN A 136 -23.25 -5.73 -7.20
CA ASN A 136 -22.13 -4.88 -6.80
C ASN A 136 -21.81 -4.89 -5.29
N ILE A 137 -22.70 -5.41 -4.45
CA ILE A 137 -22.49 -5.49 -2.99
C ILE A 137 -22.00 -6.89 -2.59
N PHE A 138 -22.40 -7.92 -3.32
CA PHE A 138 -22.09 -9.31 -2.97
C PHE A 138 -20.61 -9.63 -3.12
N ILE A 139 -19.95 -9.06 -4.14
CA ILE A 139 -18.54 -9.35 -4.42
C ILE A 139 -17.62 -8.93 -3.24
N PRO A 140 -17.64 -7.69 -2.73
CA PRO A 140 -16.90 -7.33 -1.52
C PRO A 140 -17.30 -8.14 -0.29
N LEU A 141 -18.60 -8.45 -0.13
CA LEU A 141 -19.10 -9.18 1.04
C LEU A 141 -18.49 -10.58 1.14
N ILE A 142 -18.42 -11.31 0.03
CA ILE A 142 -17.77 -12.62 -0.02
C ILE A 142 -16.29 -12.52 0.39
N GLY A 143 -15.60 -11.47 -0.09
CA GLY A 143 -14.20 -11.21 0.24
C GLY A 143 -14.00 -10.97 1.73
N LEU A 144 -14.87 -10.15 2.34
CA LEU A 144 -14.89 -9.91 3.78
C LEU A 144 -15.19 -11.20 4.55
N MET A 145 -16.17 -12.00 4.13
CA MET A 145 -16.51 -13.26 4.80
C MET A 145 -15.35 -14.25 4.78
N LEU A 146 -14.71 -14.45 3.62
CA LEU A 146 -13.54 -15.32 3.49
C LEU A 146 -12.35 -14.79 4.30
N GLY A 147 -12.11 -13.47 4.25
CA GLY A 147 -11.07 -12.82 5.05
C GLY A 147 -11.28 -13.05 6.54
N GLN A 148 -12.51 -12.96 7.04
CA GLN A 148 -12.80 -13.17 8.47
C GLN A 148 -12.62 -14.62 8.91
N ILE A 149 -12.92 -15.61 8.06
CA ILE A 149 -12.62 -17.02 8.36
C ILE A 149 -11.11 -17.22 8.56
N VAL A 150 -10.31 -16.65 7.67
CA VAL A 150 -8.85 -16.74 7.72
C VAL A 150 -8.28 -15.92 8.87
N ALA A 151 -8.85 -14.75 9.15
CA ALA A 151 -8.48 -13.90 10.27
C ALA A 151 -8.73 -14.62 11.61
N ALA A 152 -9.86 -15.32 11.76
CA ALA A 152 -10.14 -16.11 12.96
C ALA A 152 -9.08 -17.20 13.16
N ALA A 153 -8.70 -17.95 12.11
CA ALA A 153 -7.63 -18.94 12.17
C ALA A 153 -6.26 -18.31 12.52
N THR A 154 -5.97 -17.15 11.92
CA THR A 154 -4.74 -16.38 12.17
C THR A 154 -4.66 -15.94 13.63
N VAL A 155 -5.75 -15.42 14.20
CA VAL A 155 -5.81 -14.99 15.59
C VAL A 155 -5.68 -16.19 16.52
N PHE A 156 -6.39 -17.29 16.26
CA PHE A 156 -6.30 -18.51 17.06
C PHE A 156 -4.86 -19.06 17.12
N LEU A 157 -4.20 -19.20 15.97
CA LEU A 157 -2.80 -19.64 15.92
C LEU A 157 -1.87 -18.60 16.56
N GLY A 158 -2.11 -17.32 16.30
CA GLY A 158 -1.29 -16.22 16.81
C GLY A 158 -1.31 -16.11 18.33
N THR A 159 -2.46 -16.34 18.97
CA THR A 159 -2.60 -16.37 20.43
C THR A 159 -2.03 -17.65 21.02
N HIS A 160 -2.28 -18.80 20.38
CA HIS A 160 -1.77 -20.10 20.84
C HIS A 160 -0.24 -20.11 20.91
N PHE A 161 0.44 -19.58 19.89
CA PHE A 161 1.91 -19.52 19.81
C PHE A 161 2.53 -18.21 20.33
N GLN A 162 1.72 -17.29 20.89
CA GLN A 162 2.18 -15.99 21.41
C GLN A 162 2.93 -15.12 20.38
N VAL A 163 2.60 -15.26 19.08
CA VAL A 163 3.24 -14.50 17.98
C VAL A 163 2.42 -13.28 17.54
N LEU A 164 1.24 -13.06 18.13
CA LEU A 164 0.31 -12.01 17.70
C LEU A 164 0.92 -10.60 17.72
N GLN A 165 1.79 -10.30 18.69
CA GLN A 165 2.49 -9.01 18.75
C GLN A 165 3.44 -8.81 17.57
N SER A 166 4.20 -9.85 17.21
CA SER A 166 5.08 -9.85 16.04
C SER A 166 4.29 -9.74 14.74
N VAL A 167 3.14 -10.41 14.63
CA VAL A 167 2.25 -10.28 13.47
C VAL A 167 1.76 -8.84 13.32
N ASN A 168 1.34 -8.22 14.43
CA ASN A 168 0.87 -6.84 14.42
C ASN A 168 1.97 -5.84 14.05
N SER A 169 3.24 -6.08 14.41
CA SER A 169 4.34 -5.18 14.02
C SER A 169 4.64 -5.25 12.51
N TRP A 170 4.50 -6.43 11.90
CA TRP A 170 4.63 -6.61 10.45
C TRP A 170 3.58 -5.86 9.63
N LEU A 171 2.37 -5.72 10.18
CA LEU A 171 1.22 -5.11 9.49
C LEU A 171 1.16 -3.58 9.60
N GLN A 172 2.07 -2.95 10.33
CA GLN A 172 1.98 -1.51 10.58
C GLN A 172 2.49 -0.64 9.42
N GLY A 173 3.18 -1.21 8.42
CA GLY A 173 3.61 -0.49 7.23
C GLY A 173 4.53 0.69 7.55
N ASN A 174 5.67 0.42 8.21
CA ASN A 174 6.61 1.47 8.61
C ASN A 174 7.81 1.57 7.64
N PHE A 175 7.77 2.58 6.77
CA PHE A 175 8.86 2.89 5.82
C PHE A 175 10.12 3.45 6.49
N SER A 176 10.07 3.84 7.77
CA SER A 176 11.23 4.39 8.51
C SER A 176 12.27 3.34 8.88
N ILE A 177 11.93 2.04 8.79
CA ILE A 177 12.81 0.91 9.16
C ILE A 177 13.75 0.52 8.00
N MET A 178 13.63 1.17 6.83
CA MET A 178 14.41 0.84 5.65
C MET A 178 15.81 1.48 5.69
N THR A 179 16.79 0.71 6.18
CA THR A 179 18.20 1.13 6.31
C THR A 179 19.13 0.35 5.36
N SER A 180 20.14 1.00 4.75
CA SER A 180 20.97 0.46 3.65
C SER A 180 21.91 -0.70 3.97
N HIS A 181 22.08 -1.13 5.23
CA HIS A 181 22.85 -2.34 5.55
C HIS A 181 22.15 -3.65 5.14
N ARG A 182 20.99 -3.56 4.48
CA ARG A 182 20.26 -4.68 3.90
C ARG A 182 19.86 -4.36 2.47
N TYR A 183 20.79 -4.42 1.51
CA TYR A 183 20.47 -4.32 0.07
C TYR A 183 19.54 -5.45 -0.40
N GLU A 184 19.48 -6.55 0.35
CA GLU A 184 18.42 -7.55 0.23
C GLU A 184 17.02 -6.92 0.33
N ILE A 185 16.84 -5.84 1.10
CA ILE A 185 15.58 -5.07 1.24
C ILE A 185 15.16 -4.36 -0.06
N LEU A 186 16.06 -4.11 -1.02
CA LEU A 186 15.66 -3.50 -2.30
C LEU A 186 15.04 -4.55 -3.25
N TYR A 187 15.61 -5.76 -3.29
CA TYR A 187 14.98 -6.94 -3.90
C TYR A 187 13.70 -7.32 -3.16
N LEU A 188 13.72 -7.19 -1.84
CA LEU A 188 12.56 -7.26 -0.96
C LEU A 188 11.58 -6.13 -1.24
N ALA A 189 11.95 -4.94 -1.67
CA ALA A 189 11.03 -3.83 -1.98
C ALA A 189 10.38 -4.03 -3.34
N LEU A 190 11.05 -4.72 -4.28
CA LEU A 190 10.47 -5.18 -5.54
C LEU A 190 9.54 -6.39 -5.32
N MET A 191 9.99 -7.38 -4.54
CA MET A 191 9.16 -8.53 -4.11
C MET A 191 8.03 -8.09 -3.18
N VAL A 192 8.26 -7.14 -2.28
CA VAL A 192 7.26 -6.48 -1.44
C VAL A 192 6.43 -5.59 -2.32
N ALA A 193 6.87 -4.96 -3.39
CA ALA A 193 5.95 -4.25 -4.28
C ALA A 193 5.06 -5.20 -5.08
N ILE A 194 5.55 -6.38 -5.45
CA ILE A 194 4.74 -7.46 -6.05
C ILE A 194 3.82 -8.09 -4.98
N ALA A 195 4.32 -8.27 -3.76
CA ALA A 195 3.55 -8.75 -2.62
C ALA A 195 2.55 -7.70 -2.17
N THR A 196 2.86 -6.41 -2.17
CA THR A 196 2.08 -5.26 -1.70
C THR A 196 1.06 -4.85 -2.75
N ALA A 197 1.40 -5.04 -4.03
CA ALA A 197 0.39 -5.19 -5.08
C ALA A 197 -0.64 -6.27 -4.64
N LEU A 198 -0.21 -7.40 -4.07
CA LEU A 198 -1.13 -8.42 -3.55
C LEU A 198 -1.64 -8.28 -2.08
N VAL A 199 -0.97 -7.54 -1.18
CA VAL A 199 -0.98 -7.74 0.31
C VAL A 199 -0.89 -6.48 1.15
N GLY A 200 -0.46 -5.34 0.62
CA GLY A 200 0.12 -4.25 1.42
C GLY A 200 -0.68 -3.79 2.65
N PRO A 201 -0.02 -3.47 3.78
CA PRO A 201 -0.65 -3.06 5.06
C PRO A 201 -1.49 -1.79 4.99
N ILE A 202 -1.40 -1.04 3.89
CA ILE A 202 -2.22 0.15 3.65
C ILE A 202 -3.53 -0.31 3.02
N THR A 203 -4.38 -0.91 3.87
CA THR A 203 -5.65 -1.57 3.53
C THR A 203 -6.55 -0.74 2.61
N PHE A 204 -6.48 0.59 2.71
CA PHE A 204 -7.47 1.47 2.11
C PHE A 204 -6.98 2.28 0.90
N LEU A 205 -5.66 2.46 0.76
CA LEU A 205 -5.11 3.43 -0.18
C LEU A 205 -5.36 3.05 -1.64
N GLY A 206 -5.23 1.77 -2.00
CA GLY A 206 -5.50 1.30 -3.36
C GLY A 206 -6.94 1.56 -3.81
N LEU A 207 -7.91 1.37 -2.91
CA LEU A 207 -9.33 1.64 -3.17
C LEU A 207 -9.58 3.15 -3.28
N LEU A 208 -9.06 3.94 -2.34
CA LEU A 208 -9.21 5.40 -2.33
C LEU A 208 -8.63 6.03 -3.60
N VAL A 209 -7.42 5.65 -3.98
CA VAL A 209 -6.74 6.19 -5.16
C VAL A 209 -7.52 5.83 -6.42
N ALA A 210 -7.94 4.57 -6.56
CA ALA A 210 -8.75 4.14 -7.70
C ALA A 210 -10.06 4.94 -7.78
N HIS A 211 -10.75 5.12 -6.65
CA HIS A 211 -11.97 5.93 -6.58
C HIS A 211 -11.75 7.39 -7.00
N ILE A 212 -10.73 8.06 -6.44
CA ILE A 212 -10.39 9.46 -6.78
C ILE A 212 -10.02 9.58 -8.26
N THR A 213 -9.28 8.61 -8.79
CA THR A 213 -8.84 8.60 -10.19
C THR A 213 -10.04 8.51 -11.14
N TYR A 214 -10.98 7.60 -10.88
CA TYR A 214 -12.21 7.48 -11.68
C TYR A 214 -13.09 8.71 -11.56
N HIS A 215 -13.28 9.23 -10.34
CA HIS A 215 -14.11 10.42 -10.10
C HIS A 215 -13.54 11.67 -10.78
N SER A 216 -12.21 11.82 -10.82
CA SER A 216 -11.57 13.01 -11.39
C SER A 216 -11.53 12.98 -12.92
N PHE A 217 -11.28 11.81 -13.53
CA PHE A 217 -10.97 11.74 -14.96
C PHE A 217 -12.05 11.11 -15.84
N HIS A 218 -13.12 10.51 -15.27
CA HIS A 218 -14.28 9.95 -16.00
C HIS A 218 -13.86 9.15 -17.27
N THR A 219 -12.76 8.40 -17.20
CA THR A 219 -12.13 7.76 -18.36
C THR A 219 -11.77 6.32 -18.01
N PHE A 220 -12.14 5.36 -18.87
CA PHE A 220 -11.84 3.93 -18.69
C PHE A 220 -10.60 3.45 -19.45
N ARG A 221 -9.88 4.35 -20.13
CA ARG A 221 -8.65 4.02 -20.87
C ARG A 221 -7.48 3.73 -19.93
N HIS A 222 -7.08 2.46 -19.85
CA HIS A 222 -6.00 1.98 -18.95
C HIS A 222 -4.67 2.72 -19.14
N GLN A 223 -4.32 3.06 -20.38
CA GLN A 223 -3.08 3.78 -20.72
C GLN A 223 -2.95 5.14 -20.02
N ILE A 224 -4.07 5.77 -19.68
CA ILE A 224 -4.10 7.09 -19.03
C ILE A 224 -4.43 6.92 -17.54
N LEU A 225 -5.34 6.01 -17.21
CA LEU A 225 -5.81 5.82 -15.85
C LEU A 225 -4.72 5.28 -14.91
N VAL A 226 -3.90 4.34 -15.39
CA VAL A 226 -2.85 3.72 -14.59
C VAL A 226 -1.76 4.73 -14.18
N PRO A 227 -1.16 5.51 -15.10
CA PRO A 227 -0.18 6.54 -14.71
C PRO A 227 -0.74 7.58 -13.74
N ILE A 228 -1.99 8.00 -13.94
CA ILE A 228 -2.64 8.99 -13.08
C ILE A 228 -2.79 8.46 -11.66
N ALA A 229 -3.27 7.23 -11.53
CA ALA A 229 -3.48 6.60 -10.23
C ALA A 229 -2.14 6.40 -9.48
N ILE A 230 -1.08 6.01 -10.20
CA ILE A 230 0.28 5.90 -9.63
C ILE A 230 0.74 7.23 -9.04
N VAL A 231 0.57 8.33 -9.78
CA VAL A 231 0.95 9.68 -9.32
C VAL A 231 0.16 10.11 -8.10
N ILE A 232 -1.17 9.91 -8.11
CA ILE A 232 -2.04 10.26 -6.96
C ILE A 232 -1.65 9.43 -5.72
N CYS A 233 -1.35 8.15 -5.90
CA CYS A 233 -0.92 7.27 -4.82
C CYS A 233 0.40 7.73 -4.20
N ILE A 234 1.40 7.99 -5.05
CA ILE A 234 2.72 8.47 -4.62
C ILE A 234 2.60 9.82 -3.92
N PHE A 235 1.82 10.75 -4.46
CA PHE A 235 1.56 12.04 -3.83
C PHE A 235 0.97 11.86 -2.43
N THR A 236 -0.04 11.00 -2.30
CA THR A 236 -0.70 10.73 -1.01
C THR A 236 0.27 10.11 0.00
N LEU A 237 1.14 9.18 -0.43
CA LEU A 237 2.14 8.56 0.44
C LEU A 237 3.24 9.53 0.88
N VAL A 238 3.78 10.33 -0.05
CA VAL A 238 4.81 11.32 0.24
C VAL A 238 4.28 12.41 1.15
N LEU A 239 3.06 12.91 0.88
CA LEU A 239 2.40 13.92 1.71
C LEU A 239 2.09 13.36 3.10
N GLY A 240 1.54 12.14 3.19
CA GLY A 240 1.29 11.49 4.48
C GLY A 240 2.58 11.29 5.28
N GLN A 241 3.67 10.91 4.60
CA GLN A 241 4.98 10.78 5.23
C GLN A 241 5.47 12.11 5.80
N HIS A 242 5.37 13.17 5.02
CA HIS A 242 5.77 14.52 5.41
C HIS A 242 4.98 15.00 6.63
N LEU A 243 3.66 14.81 6.64
CA LEU A 243 2.80 15.17 7.76
C LEU A 243 3.18 14.43 9.06
N VAL A 244 3.44 13.12 8.96
CA VAL A 244 3.84 12.31 10.11
C VAL A 244 5.19 12.79 10.67
N GLN A 245 6.15 13.11 9.82
CA GLN A 245 7.51 13.47 10.25
C GLN A 245 7.64 14.91 10.76
N ASN A 246 6.98 15.87 10.12
CA ASN A 246 7.19 17.30 10.39
C ASN A 246 6.12 17.94 11.27
N LEU A 247 4.84 17.58 11.08
CA LEU A 247 3.73 18.24 11.79
C LEU A 247 3.38 17.54 13.09
N LEU A 248 3.40 16.21 13.07
CA LEU A 248 2.89 15.46 14.21
C LEU A 248 3.97 15.18 15.25
N HIS A 249 5.27 15.19 14.92
CA HIS A 249 6.40 14.81 15.80
C HIS A 249 6.19 13.49 16.60
N LEU A 250 5.14 12.76 16.28
CA LEU A 250 4.68 11.58 16.98
C LEU A 250 5.15 10.37 16.19
N THR A 251 5.40 9.28 16.90
CA THR A 251 5.61 7.93 16.37
C THR A 251 4.36 7.35 15.69
N VAL A 252 3.43 8.20 15.25
CA VAL A 252 2.19 7.81 14.56
C VAL A 252 2.53 7.14 13.25
N GLN A 253 1.93 5.98 13.03
CA GLN A 253 2.16 5.17 11.85
C GLN A 253 1.41 5.76 10.64
N LEU A 254 2.06 5.79 9.48
CA LEU A 254 1.47 6.32 8.24
C LEU A 254 0.13 5.65 7.88
N SER A 255 0.00 4.34 8.14
CA SER A 255 -1.22 3.57 7.90
C SER A 255 -2.42 4.09 8.70
N VAL A 256 -2.22 4.55 9.94
CA VAL A 256 -3.28 5.12 10.79
C VAL A 256 -3.80 6.41 10.18
N LEU A 257 -2.90 7.31 9.76
CA LEU A 257 -3.27 8.57 9.13
C LEU A 257 -4.06 8.34 7.83
N LEU A 258 -3.56 7.43 6.97
CA LEU A 258 -4.20 7.12 5.69
C LEU A 258 -5.58 6.48 5.86
N ASN A 259 -5.75 5.58 6.83
CA ASN A 259 -7.05 4.96 7.10
C ASN A 259 -8.05 5.97 7.70
N LEU A 260 -7.59 6.84 8.60
CA LEU A 260 -8.44 7.87 9.20
C LEU A 260 -8.91 8.90 8.16
N ILE A 261 -7.97 9.55 7.47
CA ILE A 261 -8.28 10.59 6.48
C ILE A 261 -9.00 9.97 5.28
N GLY A 262 -8.48 8.85 4.78
CA GLY A 262 -9.01 8.20 3.61
C GLY A 262 -10.40 7.62 3.83
N GLY A 263 -10.60 6.90 4.93
CA GLY A 263 -11.91 6.34 5.28
C GLY A 263 -12.97 7.42 5.47
N SER A 264 -12.62 8.50 6.18
CA SER A 264 -13.53 9.64 6.38
C SER A 264 -13.92 10.32 5.06
N TYR A 265 -12.94 10.56 4.18
CA TYR A 265 -13.18 11.12 2.85
C TYR A 265 -14.10 10.22 2.00
N PHE A 266 -13.87 8.91 2.03
CA PHE A 266 -14.67 7.96 1.26
C PHE A 266 -16.12 7.90 1.75
N ILE A 267 -16.34 7.87 3.07
CA ILE A 267 -17.69 7.92 3.67
C ILE A 267 -18.39 9.22 3.26
N PHE A 268 -17.71 10.37 3.37
CA PHE A 268 -18.27 11.65 2.95
C PHE A 268 -18.69 11.65 1.48
N THR A 269 -17.84 11.09 0.61
CA THR A 269 -18.11 11.03 -0.84
C THR A 269 -19.29 10.10 -1.15
N LEU A 270 -19.43 8.98 -0.42
CA LEU A 270 -20.58 8.08 -0.54
C LEU A 270 -21.91 8.75 -0.14
N ILE A 271 -21.91 9.47 0.98
CA ILE A 271 -23.10 10.21 1.44
C ILE A 271 -23.49 11.29 0.43
N LYS A 272 -22.51 12.01 -0.13
CA LYS A 272 -22.75 13.05 -1.13
C LYS A 272 -23.19 12.49 -2.48
N GLY A 273 -22.62 11.37 -2.92
CA GLY A 273 -22.97 10.71 -4.18
C GLY A 273 -24.41 10.21 -4.25
N ARG A 274 -25.02 9.92 -3.09
CA ARG A 274 -26.44 9.54 -2.98
C ARG A 274 -27.42 10.69 -3.29
N LYS A 275 -26.95 11.95 -3.36
CA LYS A 275 -27.77 13.10 -3.76
C LYS A 275 -27.81 13.34 -5.28
N ASN A 276 -27.00 12.62 -6.08
CA ASN A 276 -26.89 12.78 -7.53
C ASN A 276 -27.24 11.50 -8.32
N LEU A 277 -27.93 10.54 -7.69
CA LEU A 277 -28.58 9.38 -8.31
C LEU A 277 -30.09 9.54 -8.10
#